data_AF-A0A7W5ZKJ4-F1
#
_entry.id   AF-A0A7W5ZKJ4-F1
#
_cell.length_a   1.000
_cell.length_b   1.000
_cell.length_c   1.000
_cell.angle_alpha   90.00
_cell.angle_beta   90.00
_cell.angle_gamma   90.00
#
_symmetry.space_group_name_H-M   'P 1'
#
loop_
_entity.id
_entity.type
_entity.pdbx_description
1 polymer ?
#
loop_
_entity_poly.entity_id
_entity_poly.type
_entity_poly.pdbx_seq_one_letter_code
_entity_poly.pdbx_strand_id
1 'polypeptide(L)'
;MNSISSNQLFLVCPFCQMEGFIRRHFGDVFFLTSPASVFDFEDDAYLKEVKKTIHSENIQDIYLVGDVSCRFVRNALIPRKLGYLWCEQFISELCSETDTSISLTEKLLRKQLYELSAERIFGSELKKGELRLHALMTSKAENLISPVYCEFLQRMQLGIEKKANGTRLEHVPSLELIL
;
A
#
# COMPACT_ATOMS: atom_id res chain seq x y z
N MET A 1 -15.37 -2.40 28.46
CA MET A 1 -14.01 -2.52 27.91
C MET A 1 -13.91 -1.48 26.81
N ASN A 2 -13.19 -0.39 27.04
CA ASN A 2 -12.95 0.62 26.00
C ASN A 2 -11.85 0.04 25.10
N SER A 3 -12.22 -0.52 23.94
CA SER A 3 -11.21 -0.74 22.90
C SER A 3 -10.76 0.65 22.45
N ILE A 4 -9.47 0.93 22.63
CA ILE A 4 -8.84 2.04 21.92
C ILE A 4 -8.92 1.59 20.46
N SER A 5 -9.84 2.17 19.69
CA SER A 5 -9.92 1.95 18.24
C SER A 5 -8.54 2.22 17.67
N SER A 6 -7.97 1.26 16.95
CA SER A 6 -6.71 1.52 16.28
C SER A 6 -7.01 2.43 15.10
N ASN A 7 -6.34 3.58 15.06
CA ASN A 7 -6.47 4.57 13.99
C ASN A 7 -5.66 4.15 12.76
N GLN A 8 -5.81 2.87 12.39
CA GLN A 8 -5.07 2.20 11.33
C GLN A 8 -6.03 1.76 10.23
N LEU A 9 -5.67 2.08 8.99
CA LEU A 9 -6.40 1.68 7.80
C LEU A 9 -5.57 0.65 7.02
N PHE A 10 -6.13 -0.53 6.81
CA PHE A 10 -5.50 -1.59 6.03
C PHE A 10 -6.11 -1.66 4.64
N LEU A 11 -5.27 -1.46 3.62
CA LEU A 11 -5.61 -1.59 2.20
C LEU A 11 -5.32 -3.02 1.77
N VAL A 12 -6.39 -3.82 1.56
CA VAL A 12 -6.28 -5.28 1.41
C VAL A 12 -7.04 -5.86 0.22
N CYS A 13 -6.59 -7.02 -0.22
CA CYS A 13 -7.32 -7.83 -1.20
C CYS A 13 -8.44 -8.64 -0.53
N PRO A 14 -9.72 -8.42 -0.90
CA PRO A 14 -10.83 -9.17 -0.31
C PRO A 14 -10.80 -10.65 -0.72
N PHE A 15 -10.31 -10.96 -1.92
CA PHE A 15 -10.18 -12.34 -2.43
C PHE A 15 -9.10 -13.16 -1.72
N CYS A 16 -8.22 -12.50 -0.96
CA CYS A 16 -7.23 -13.14 -0.12
C CYS A 16 -7.74 -13.40 1.30
N GLN A 17 -8.99 -13.04 1.64
CA GLN A 17 -9.53 -13.18 3.01
C GLN A 17 -8.63 -12.52 4.08
N MET A 18 -8.10 -11.34 3.75
CA MET A 18 -7.10 -10.65 4.55
C MET A 18 -7.65 -10.03 5.83
N GLU A 19 -8.90 -9.58 5.85
CA GLU A 19 -9.43 -8.88 7.02
C GLU A 19 -9.37 -9.72 8.30
N GLY A 20 -9.82 -10.97 8.23
CA GLY A 20 -9.76 -11.88 9.38
C GLY A 20 -8.33 -12.23 9.78
N PHE A 21 -7.41 -12.28 8.83
CA PHE A 21 -5.98 -12.49 9.10
C PHE A 21 -5.38 -11.27 9.82
N ILE A 22 -5.57 -10.07 9.29
CA ILE A 22 -5.07 -8.82 9.86
C ILE A 22 -5.68 -8.55 11.24
N ARG A 23 -7.00 -8.72 11.43
CA ARG A 23 -7.64 -8.51 12.73
C ARG A 23 -7.06 -9.39 13.84
N ARG A 24 -6.61 -10.61 13.53
CA ARG A 24 -5.95 -11.48 14.53
C ARG A 24 -4.60 -10.94 14.99
N HIS A 25 -3.90 -10.17 14.15
CA HIS A 25 -2.57 -9.62 14.45
C HIS A 25 -2.63 -8.19 15.00
N PHE A 26 -3.59 -7.38 14.53
CA PHE A 26 -3.66 -5.94 14.83
C PHE A 26 -4.90 -5.52 15.64
N GLY A 27 -5.83 -6.44 15.90
CA GLY A 27 -7.05 -6.16 16.66
C GLY A 27 -8.13 -5.48 15.81
N ASP A 28 -8.78 -4.47 16.39
CA ASP A 28 -9.86 -3.72 15.74
C ASP A 28 -9.27 -2.60 14.88
N VAL A 29 -9.44 -2.71 13.55
CA VAL A 29 -8.80 -1.85 12.53
C VAL A 29 -9.78 -1.57 11.39
N PHE A 30 -9.53 -0.50 10.63
CA PHE A 30 -10.31 -0.16 9.43
C PHE A 30 -9.77 -0.88 8.20
N PHE A 31 -10.64 -1.12 7.22
CA PHE A 31 -10.27 -1.75 5.95
C PHE A 31 -10.78 -0.95 4.76
N LEU A 32 -9.92 -0.82 3.75
CA LEU A 32 -10.28 -0.44 2.39
C LEU A 32 -9.92 -1.62 1.49
N THR A 33 -10.87 -2.13 0.71
CA THR A 33 -10.68 -3.38 -0.02
C THR A 33 -10.67 -3.15 -1.53
N SER A 34 -9.71 -3.77 -2.23
CA SER A 34 -9.69 -3.79 -3.70
C SER A 34 -9.06 -5.08 -4.22
N PRO A 35 -9.50 -5.64 -5.37
CA PRO A 35 -8.84 -6.79 -5.98
C PRO A 35 -7.31 -6.64 -6.04
N ALA A 36 -6.61 -7.67 -5.56
CA ALA A 36 -5.14 -7.72 -5.45
C ALA A 36 -4.49 -6.56 -4.66
N SER A 37 -5.26 -5.82 -3.86
CA SER A 37 -4.81 -4.59 -3.20
C SER A 37 -4.33 -3.51 -4.19
N VAL A 38 -4.91 -3.49 -5.38
CA VAL A 38 -4.63 -2.47 -6.41
C VAL A 38 -5.75 -1.45 -6.37
N PHE A 39 -5.44 -0.22 -5.95
CA PHE A 39 -6.41 0.84 -5.76
C PHE A 39 -6.29 1.86 -6.88
N ASP A 40 -7.44 2.21 -7.45
CA ASP A 40 -7.55 3.31 -8.40
C ASP A 40 -8.06 4.55 -7.66
N PHE A 41 -7.22 5.57 -7.57
CA PHE A 41 -7.58 6.87 -7.02
C PHE A 41 -7.63 7.97 -8.11
N GLU A 42 -7.89 7.60 -9.36
CA GLU A 42 -8.22 8.56 -10.42
C GLU A 42 -9.66 9.07 -10.32
N ASP A 43 -10.55 8.34 -9.66
CA ASP A 43 -11.89 8.81 -9.30
C ASP A 43 -11.85 9.78 -8.11
N ASP A 44 -12.00 11.08 -8.40
CA ASP A 44 -12.02 12.17 -7.41
C ASP A 44 -13.13 11.99 -6.35
N ALA A 45 -14.29 11.45 -6.72
CA ALA A 45 -15.39 11.25 -5.78
C ALA A 45 -15.06 10.12 -4.79
N TYR A 46 -14.50 9.02 -5.30
CA TYR A 46 -14.01 7.93 -4.46
C TYR A 46 -12.88 8.39 -3.54
N LEU A 47 -11.86 9.07 -4.06
CA LEU A 47 -10.75 9.60 -3.27
C LEU A 47 -11.23 10.58 -2.19
N LYS A 48 -12.20 11.44 -2.51
CA LYS A 48 -12.78 12.39 -1.56
C LYS A 48 -13.45 11.67 -0.38
N GLU A 49 -14.23 10.62 -0.63
CA GLU A 49 -14.84 9.85 0.46
C GLU A 49 -13.79 9.10 1.28
N VAL A 50 -12.75 8.53 0.66
CA VAL A 50 -11.64 7.91 1.39
C VAL A 50 -10.94 8.91 2.31
N LYS A 51 -10.62 10.11 1.82
CA LYS A 51 -10.02 11.18 2.64
C LYS A 51 -10.92 11.61 3.79
N LYS A 52 -12.23 11.72 3.54
CA LYS A 52 -13.22 12.07 4.56
C LYS A 52 -13.29 11.02 5.66
N THR A 53 -13.27 9.73 5.30
CA THR A 53 -13.21 8.63 6.29
C THR A 53 -11.91 8.67 7.08
N ILE A 54 -10.76 8.87 6.42
CA ILE A 54 -9.46 9.01 7.10
C ILE A 54 -9.52 10.12 8.16
N HIS A 55 -10.12 11.26 7.80
CA HIS A 55 -10.25 12.39 8.72
C HIS A 55 -11.26 12.12 9.85
N SER A 56 -12.44 11.58 9.55
CA SER A 56 -13.48 11.34 10.57
C SER A 56 -13.07 10.32 11.62
N GLU A 57 -12.35 9.29 11.19
CA GLU A 57 -11.86 8.22 12.06
C GLU A 57 -10.47 8.52 12.65
N ASN A 58 -9.92 9.71 12.41
CA ASN A 58 -8.61 10.14 12.88
C ASN A 58 -7.48 9.14 12.53
N ILE A 59 -7.55 8.52 11.34
CA ILE A 59 -6.59 7.54 10.86
C ILE A 59 -5.24 8.24 10.62
N GLN A 60 -4.16 7.65 11.14
CA GLN A 60 -2.79 8.17 11.00
C GLN A 60 -1.86 7.20 10.29
N ASP A 61 -2.17 5.90 10.31
CA ASP A 61 -1.35 4.86 9.69
C ASP A 61 -2.17 4.13 8.63
N ILE A 62 -1.63 4.10 7.41
CA ILE A 62 -2.19 3.37 6.29
C ILE A 62 -1.23 2.24 5.92
N TYR A 63 -1.72 1.01 5.98
CA TYR A 63 -0.96 -0.21 5.68
C TYR A 63 -1.46 -0.80 4.37
N LEU A 64 -0.63 -0.77 3.32
CA LEU A 64 -0.88 -1.52 2.10
C LEU A 64 -0.41 -2.97 2.27
N VAL A 65 -1.31 -3.93 2.07
CA VAL A 65 -1.03 -5.35 2.33
C VAL A 65 -1.05 -6.16 1.04
N GLY A 66 0.03 -6.89 0.79
CA GLY A 66 0.15 -7.85 -0.31
C GLY A 66 0.32 -9.26 0.26
N ASP A 67 -0.42 -10.23 -0.26
CA ASP A 67 -0.26 -11.64 0.12
C ASP A 67 0.41 -12.40 -1.02
N VAL A 68 1.47 -13.13 -0.72
CA VAL A 68 2.26 -13.86 -1.73
C VAL A 68 1.51 -15.03 -2.36
N SER A 69 0.39 -15.45 -1.76
CA SER A 69 -0.52 -16.45 -2.30
C SER A 69 -1.69 -15.85 -3.10
N CYS A 70 -1.70 -14.52 -3.29
CA CYS A 70 -2.73 -13.81 -4.05
C CYS A 70 -2.92 -14.43 -5.44
N ARG A 71 -4.17 -14.81 -5.75
CA ARG A 71 -4.49 -15.44 -7.03
C ARG A 71 -4.19 -14.55 -8.23
N PHE A 72 -4.42 -13.24 -8.12
CA PHE A 72 -4.12 -12.30 -9.20
C PHE A 72 -2.62 -12.25 -9.51
N VAL A 73 -1.78 -12.16 -8.47
CA VAL A 73 -0.31 -12.21 -8.61
C VAL A 73 0.14 -13.53 -9.22
N ARG A 74 -0.31 -14.66 -8.65
CA ARG A 74 0.05 -16.00 -9.16
C ARG A 74 -0.38 -16.22 -10.60
N ASN A 75 -1.53 -15.67 -10.98
CA ASN A 75 -2.05 -15.79 -12.34
C ASN A 75 -1.21 -14.99 -13.35
N ALA A 76 -0.61 -13.86 -12.94
CA ALA A 76 0.28 -13.05 -13.78
C ALA A 76 1.62 -13.72 -14.09
N LEU A 77 2.08 -14.60 -13.19
CA LEU A 77 3.31 -15.38 -13.39
C LEU A 77 3.13 -16.55 -14.38
N ILE A 78 1.90 -16.89 -14.76
CA ILE A 78 1.61 -17.97 -15.70
C ILE A 78 1.42 -17.33 -17.08
N PRO A 79 2.16 -17.75 -18.12
CA PRO A 79 2.00 -17.23 -19.47
C PRO A 79 0.64 -17.65 -20.05
N ARG A 80 -0.37 -16.81 -19.83
CA ARG A 80 -1.72 -16.92 -20.37
C ARG A 80 -2.28 -15.52 -20.56
N LYS A 81 -3.28 -15.37 -21.43
CA LYS A 81 -4.02 -14.10 -21.52
C LYS A 81 -4.75 -13.83 -20.20
N LEU A 82 -4.19 -12.94 -19.38
CA LEU A 82 -4.94 -12.16 -18.41
C LEU A 82 -5.71 -11.06 -19.16
N GLY A 83 -6.80 -10.54 -18.62
CA GLY A 83 -7.38 -9.33 -19.22
C GLY A 83 -8.89 -9.17 -19.15
N TYR A 84 -9.51 -9.35 -17.99
CA TYR A 84 -10.88 -8.84 -17.80
C TYR A 84 -10.97 -7.76 -16.73
N LEU A 85 -9.99 -7.68 -15.82
CA LEU A 85 -9.99 -6.69 -14.74
C LEU A 85 -8.78 -5.75 -14.87
N TRP A 86 -8.99 -4.48 -14.53
CA TRP A 86 -7.94 -3.46 -14.53
C TRP A 86 -6.76 -3.86 -13.64
N CYS A 87 -7.01 -4.45 -12.47
CA CYS A 87 -5.93 -4.91 -11.59
C CYS A 87 -5.06 -6.01 -12.24
N GLU A 88 -5.61 -6.84 -13.13
CA GLU A 88 -4.83 -7.86 -13.83
C GLU A 88 -3.90 -7.23 -14.88
N GLN A 89 -4.37 -6.19 -15.57
CA GLN A 89 -3.55 -5.42 -16.50
C GLN A 89 -2.41 -4.72 -15.75
N PHE A 90 -2.74 -4.03 -14.66
CA PHE A 90 -1.78 -3.36 -13.79
C PHE A 90 -0.66 -4.31 -13.30
N ILE A 91 -1.01 -5.51 -12.84
CA ILE A 91 -0.02 -6.50 -12.37
C ILE A 91 0.79 -7.05 -13.55
N SER A 92 0.16 -7.27 -14.71
CA SER A 92 0.86 -7.80 -15.89
C SER A 92 1.93 -6.85 -16.40
N GLU A 93 1.68 -5.53 -16.36
CA GLU A 93 2.65 -4.50 -16.74
C GLU A 93 3.89 -4.46 -15.83
N LEU A 94 3.75 -4.88 -14.57
CA LEU A 94 4.86 -4.97 -13.61
C LEU A 94 5.64 -6.28 -13.70
N CYS A 95 5.06 -7.31 -14.32
CA CYS A 95 5.59 -8.66 -14.32
C CYS A 95 6.71 -8.82 -15.35
N SER A 96 7.79 -9.46 -14.93
CA SER A 96 8.90 -9.90 -15.77
C SER A 96 9.05 -11.43 -15.72
N GLU A 97 9.76 -12.00 -16.69
CA GLU A 97 9.95 -13.45 -16.80
C GLU A 97 10.68 -14.09 -15.60
N THR A 98 11.44 -13.30 -14.84
CA THR A 98 12.21 -13.77 -13.67
C THR A 98 11.46 -13.60 -12.36
N ASP A 99 10.24 -13.05 -12.38
CA ASP A 99 9.50 -12.80 -11.15
C ASP A 99 9.02 -14.08 -10.47
N THR A 100 9.03 -14.03 -9.14
CA THR A 100 8.35 -14.97 -8.26
C THR A 100 7.12 -14.28 -7.67
N SER A 101 6.25 -15.03 -6.97
CA SER A 101 5.13 -14.41 -6.25
C SER A 101 5.61 -13.37 -5.23
N ILE A 102 6.78 -13.59 -4.63
CA ILE A 102 7.38 -12.68 -3.66
C ILE A 102 7.81 -11.39 -4.36
N SER A 103 8.66 -11.49 -5.39
CA SER A 103 9.19 -10.30 -6.07
C SER A 103 8.10 -9.49 -6.78
N LEU A 104 7.11 -10.15 -7.39
CA LEU A 104 5.99 -9.47 -8.03
C LEU A 104 5.06 -8.80 -7.00
N THR A 105 4.79 -9.44 -5.86
CA THR A 105 4.02 -8.81 -4.76
C THR A 105 4.77 -7.60 -4.22
N GLU A 106 6.09 -7.68 -4.07
CA GLU A 106 6.90 -6.55 -3.62
C GLU A 106 6.87 -5.39 -4.63
N LYS A 107 7.05 -5.66 -5.92
CA LYS A 107 6.93 -4.64 -7.00
C LYS A 107 5.55 -3.97 -6.97
N LEU A 108 4.49 -4.76 -6.85
CA LEU A 108 3.11 -4.28 -6.75
C LEU A 108 2.94 -3.33 -5.56
N LEU A 109 3.40 -3.73 -4.37
CA LEU A 109 3.34 -2.91 -3.16
C LEU A 109 4.12 -1.61 -3.31
N ARG A 110 5.33 -1.66 -3.85
CA ARG A 110 6.17 -0.47 -4.09
C ARG A 110 5.50 0.51 -5.04
N LYS A 111 4.95 0.01 -6.16
CA LYS A 111 4.27 0.82 -7.17
C LYS A 111 3.01 1.50 -6.60
N GLN A 112 2.16 0.75 -5.90
CA GLN A 112 0.95 1.29 -5.27
C GLN A 112 1.27 2.28 -4.14
N LEU A 113 2.29 2.02 -3.32
CA LEU A 113 2.78 3.00 -2.34
C LEU A 113 3.26 4.29 -3.00
N TYR A 114 3.95 4.19 -4.14
CA TYR A 114 4.40 5.37 -4.87
C TYR A 114 3.20 6.21 -5.33
N GLU A 115 2.16 5.59 -5.89
CA GLU A 115 0.92 6.25 -6.31
C GLU A 115 0.18 6.91 -5.13
N LEU A 116 0.07 6.20 -4.01
CA LEU A 116 -0.49 6.73 -2.77
C LEU A 116 0.27 7.96 -2.25
N SER A 117 1.59 8.01 -2.48
CA SER A 117 2.43 9.13 -2.04
C SER A 117 2.37 10.37 -2.93
N ALA A 118 1.71 10.30 -4.08
CA ALA A 118 1.56 11.44 -4.98
C ALA A 118 0.80 12.59 -4.31
N GLU A 119 1.13 13.84 -4.65
CA GLU A 119 0.55 15.04 -4.03
C GLU A 119 -0.98 15.07 -4.13
N ARG A 120 -1.52 14.63 -5.27
CA ARG A 120 -2.97 14.55 -5.49
C ARG A 120 -3.68 13.54 -4.58
N ILE A 121 -2.96 12.53 -4.10
CA ILE A 121 -3.50 11.44 -3.27
C ILE A 121 -3.27 11.75 -1.79
N PHE A 122 -2.13 11.39 -1.19
CA PHE A 122 -1.82 11.67 0.22
C PHE A 122 -0.52 12.45 0.43
N GLY A 123 0.12 12.95 -0.63
CA GLY A 123 1.43 13.58 -0.53
C GLY A 123 1.47 14.80 0.41
N SER A 124 0.40 15.58 0.49
CA SER A 124 0.33 16.76 1.35
C SER A 124 0.28 16.39 2.84
N GLU A 125 -0.54 15.40 3.18
CA GLU A 125 -0.77 14.86 4.50
C GLU A 125 0.49 14.12 4.99
N LEU A 126 1.14 13.38 4.08
CA LEU A 126 2.44 12.75 4.34
C LEU A 126 3.51 13.79 4.67
N LYS A 127 3.65 14.86 3.88
CA LYS A 127 4.65 15.92 4.10
C LYS A 127 4.47 16.68 5.41
N LYS A 128 3.24 16.74 5.93
CA LYS A 128 2.92 17.37 7.22
C LYS A 128 3.08 16.41 8.40
N GLY A 129 3.31 15.12 8.15
CA GLY A 129 3.34 14.09 9.18
C GLY A 129 1.96 13.73 9.74
N GLU A 130 0.88 14.11 9.04
CA GLU A 130 -0.50 13.80 9.43
C GLU A 130 -0.85 12.34 9.10
N LEU A 131 -0.21 11.78 8.07
CA LEU A 131 -0.35 10.39 7.65
C LEU A 131 1.01 9.70 7.53
N ARG A 132 1.00 8.39 7.72
CA ARG A 132 2.13 7.48 7.51
C ARG A 132 1.70 6.31 6.62
N LEU A 133 2.48 6.05 5.58
CA LEU A 133 2.28 4.89 4.72
C LEU A 133 3.25 3.77 5.09
N HIS A 134 2.74 2.55 5.11
CA HIS A 134 3.48 1.31 5.36
C HIS A 134 3.11 0.27 4.31
N ALA A 135 4.04 -0.63 3.97
CA ALA A 135 3.72 -1.84 3.21
C ALA A 135 4.03 -3.09 4.01
N LEU A 136 3.12 -4.06 3.94
CA LEU A 136 3.22 -5.37 4.57
C LEU A 136 3.09 -6.45 3.51
N MET A 137 4.06 -7.34 3.45
CA MET A 137 3.97 -8.59 2.72
C MET A 137 3.54 -9.70 3.69
N THR A 138 2.63 -10.55 3.23
CA THR A 138 2.01 -11.58 4.08
C THR A 138 2.04 -12.95 3.41
N SER A 139 2.08 -13.98 4.26
CA SER A 139 1.86 -15.38 3.87
C SER A 139 0.93 -16.00 4.90
N LYS A 140 -0.35 -16.18 4.55
CA LYS A 140 -1.31 -16.84 5.46
C LYS A 140 -0.92 -18.26 5.82
N ALA A 141 -0.36 -19.01 4.86
CA ALA A 141 0.01 -20.41 5.07
C ALA A 141 1.09 -20.54 6.15
N GLU A 142 1.98 -19.56 6.23
CA GLU A 142 3.08 -19.51 7.20
C GLU A 142 2.76 -18.63 8.41
N ASN A 143 1.55 -18.05 8.46
CA ASN A 143 1.14 -17.06 9.44
C ASN A 143 2.15 -15.90 9.60
N LEU A 144 2.73 -15.44 8.49
CA LEU A 144 3.81 -14.46 8.46
C LEU A 144 3.30 -13.10 8.00
N ILE A 145 3.79 -12.04 8.66
CA ILE A 145 3.70 -10.65 8.25
C ILE A 145 5.11 -10.06 8.28
N SER A 146 5.54 -9.44 7.19
CA SER A 146 6.86 -8.83 7.08
C SER A 146 6.76 -7.44 6.47
N PRO A 147 7.43 -6.42 7.03
CA PRO A 147 7.44 -5.09 6.44
C PRO A 147 8.21 -5.11 5.12
N VAL A 148 7.72 -4.35 4.14
CA VAL A 148 8.43 -4.11 2.88
C VAL A 148 9.09 -2.74 2.96
N TYR A 149 10.42 -2.74 2.83
CA TYR A 149 11.19 -1.51 2.92
C TYR A 149 11.17 -0.72 1.60
N CYS A 150 10.69 0.53 1.67
CA CYS A 150 10.66 1.45 0.53
C CYS A 150 11.54 2.68 0.80
N GLU A 151 12.70 2.75 0.13
CA GLU A 151 13.65 3.86 0.32
C GLU A 151 13.03 5.24 0.12
N PHE A 152 12.17 5.41 -0.89
CA PHE A 152 11.58 6.71 -1.19
C PHE A 152 10.66 7.21 -0.06
N LEU A 153 9.88 6.31 0.58
CA LEU A 153 9.07 6.66 1.74
C LEU A 153 9.95 7.08 2.91
N GLN A 154 11.04 6.35 3.17
CA GLN A 154 11.96 6.69 4.24
C GLN A 154 12.60 8.06 4.01
N ARG A 155 13.01 8.38 2.78
CA ARG A 155 13.55 9.72 2.44
C ARG A 155 12.52 10.83 2.67
N MET A 156 11.25 10.59 2.34
CA MET A 156 10.18 11.56 2.63
C MET A 156 9.99 11.75 4.14
N GLN A 157 9.97 10.68 4.92
CA GLN A 157 9.81 10.72 6.37
C GLN A 157 11.02 11.38 7.07
N LEU A 158 12.25 11.03 6.67
CA LEU A 158 13.49 11.64 7.17
C LEU A 158 13.58 13.14 6.82
N GLY A 159 13.06 13.54 5.65
CA GLY A 159 12.97 14.95 5.27
C GLY A 159 12.04 15.75 6.18
N ILE A 160 11.01 15.12 6.74
CA ILE A 160 10.07 15.72 7.71
C ILE A 160 10.75 15.86 9.07
N GLU A 161 11.37 14.78 9.58
CA GLU A 161 12.08 14.81 10.86
C GLU A 161 13.23 15.83 10.86
N LYS A 162 13.96 15.96 9.74
CA LYS A 162 14.98 17.00 9.59
C LYS A 162 14.42 18.41 9.49
N LYS A 163 13.26 18.62 8.85
CA LYS A 163 12.57 19.93 8.86
C LYS A 163 12.07 20.31 10.25
N ALA A 164 11.52 19.35 11.00
CA ALA A 164 11.16 19.54 12.40
C ALA A 164 12.38 19.90 13.26
N ASN A 165 13.56 19.37 12.89
CA ASN A 165 14.85 19.62 13.53
C ASN A 165 15.72 20.69 12.82
N GLY A 166 15.16 21.51 11.92
CA GLY A 166 15.83 22.69 11.35
C GLY A 166 16.87 22.46 10.23
N THR A 167 16.97 21.27 9.62
CA THR A 167 17.93 21.00 8.53
C THR A 167 17.23 20.78 7.17
N ARG A 168 17.58 21.59 6.17
CA ARG A 168 17.06 21.52 4.78
C ARG A 168 17.72 20.39 4.00
N LEU A 169 16.95 19.67 3.16
CA LEU A 169 17.49 18.90 2.04
C LEU A 169 16.56 18.98 0.80
N GLU A 170 17.22 19.00 -0.35
CA GLU A 170 16.72 19.28 -1.70
C GLU A 170 16.26 18.01 -2.43
N HIS A 171 15.32 18.21 -3.36
CA HIS A 171 14.89 17.38 -4.50
C HIS A 171 14.70 15.85 -4.34
N VAL A 172 13.48 15.38 -4.64
CA VAL A 172 13.11 13.96 -4.77
C VAL A 172 13.48 13.49 -6.21
N PRO A 173 14.04 12.28 -6.42
CA PRO A 173 14.44 11.82 -7.75
C PRO A 173 13.24 11.44 -8.64
N SER A 174 13.44 11.53 -9.96
CA SER A 174 12.50 11.08 -11.00
C SER A 174 12.41 9.55 -11.09
N LEU A 175 11.30 9.09 -11.70
CA LEU A 175 10.82 7.70 -11.82
C LEU A 175 11.82 6.66 -12.37
N GLU A 176 12.90 7.06 -13.04
CA GLU A 176 13.82 6.15 -13.73
C GLU A 176 14.75 5.34 -12.80
N LEU A 177 14.70 5.58 -11.49
CA LEU A 177 15.54 4.90 -10.49
C LEU A 177 14.80 3.87 -9.62
N ILE A 178 13.52 3.57 -9.93
CA ILE A 178 12.64 2.74 -9.08
C ILE A 178 12.22 1.42 -9.78
N LEU A 179 12.51 1.25 -11.07
CA LEU A 179 12.33 0.00 -11.83
C LEU A 179 13.68 -0.65 -12.13
#